data_AF-A0A821W484-F1
#
_entry.id   AF-A0A821W484-F1
#
_cell.length_a   1.000
_cell.length_b   1.000
_cell.length_c   1.000
_cell.angle_alpha   90.00
_cell.angle_beta   90.00
_cell.angle_gamma   90.00
#
_symmetry.space_group_name_H-M   'P 1'
#
loop_
_entity.id
_entity.type
_entity.pdbx_description
1 polymer ?
#
loop_
_entity_poly.entity_id
_entity_poly.type
_entity_poly.pdbx_seq_one_letter_code
_entity_poly.pdbx_strand_id
1 'polypeptide(L)' 'ELLNASCQYPNYKQVFVTEPYAECVPFASMAIFNVNLLYPSTVIEATWHARSQMAFALANQ' A
#
# COMPACT_ATOMS: atom_id res chain seq x y z
N GLU A 1 4.00 -13.43 15.96
CA GLU A 1 5.13 -12.52 15.70
C GLU A 1 5.78 -12.92 14.37
N LEU A 2 5.38 -12.32 13.24
CA LEU A 2 5.88 -12.76 11.92
C LEU A 2 7.19 -12.06 11.50
N LEU A 3 7.34 -10.76 11.79
CA LEU A 3 8.53 -9.97 11.46
C LEU A 3 9.42 -9.66 12.66
N ASN A 4 8.89 -9.79 13.89
CA ASN A 4 9.56 -9.45 15.15
C ASN A 4 10.38 -8.14 15.09
N ALA A 5 9.85 -7.14 14.39
CA ALA A 5 10.46 -5.84 14.19
C ALA A 5 9.43 -4.76 14.53
N SER A 6 9.89 -3.68 15.17
CA SER A 6 9.07 -2.49 15.41
C SER A 6 9.27 -1.48 14.28
N CYS A 7 8.18 -0.83 13.87
CA CYS A 7 8.26 0.28 12.92
C CYS A 7 9.08 1.41 13.56
N GLN A 8 10.17 1.81 12.92
CA GLN A 8 11.07 2.86 13.41
C GLN A 8 10.48 4.28 13.24
N TYR A 9 9.42 4.41 12.46
CA TYR A 9 8.80 5.68 12.16
C TYR A 9 7.55 5.90 13.02
N PRO A 10 7.36 7.11 13.56
CA PRO A 10 6.25 7.39 14.47
C PRO A 10 4.89 7.31 13.79
N ASN A 11 4.84 7.50 12.47
CA ASN A 11 3.62 7.49 11.68
C ASN A 11 3.87 6.82 10.33
N TYR A 12 2.82 6.23 9.78
CA TYR A 12 2.79 5.71 8.41
C TYR A 12 1.78 6.50 7.58
N LYS A 13 2.16 6.90 6.36
CA LYS A 13 1.30 7.67 5.44
C LYS A 13 0.97 6.86 4.19
N GLN A 14 -0.29 6.93 3.76
CA GLN A 14 -0.72 6.36 2.48
C GLN A 14 -1.21 7.49 1.58
N VAL A 15 -0.72 7.53 0.35
CA VAL A 15 -1.09 8.57 -0.62
C VAL A 15 -1.58 7.89 -1.89
N PHE A 16 -2.77 8.27 -2.37
CA PHE A 16 -3.32 7.78 -3.62
C PHE A 16 -3.20 8.85 -4.70
N VAL A 17 -2.57 8.52 -5.82
CA VAL A 17 -2.33 9.42 -6.96
C VAL A 17 -2.94 8.83 -8.22
N THR A 18 -3.47 9.68 -9.11
CA THR A 18 -4.08 9.25 -10.38
C THR A 18 -3.03 8.79 -11.40
N GLU A 19 -1.87 9.43 -11.42
CA GLU A 19 -0.76 9.13 -12.33
C GLU A 19 0.54 8.80 -11.55
N PRO A 20 0.61 7.64 -10.89
CA PRO A 20 1.86 7.21 -10.27
C PRO A 20 2.75 6.51 -11.30
N TYR A 21 4.07 6.53 -11.07
CA TYR A 21 5.04 5.82 -11.90
C TYR A 21 4.84 4.28 -11.88
N ALA A 22 4.35 3.75 -10.76
CA ALA A 22 4.01 2.35 -10.57
C ALA A 22 2.75 2.21 -9.70
N GLU A 23 2.11 1.04 -9.69
CA GLU A 23 0.90 0.81 -8.89
C GLU A 23 1.11 0.98 -7.37
N CYS A 24 2.32 0.64 -6.91
CA CYS A 24 2.75 0.77 -5.52
C CYS A 24 4.23 1.18 -5.49
N VAL A 25 4.54 2.24 -4.75
CA VAL A 25 5.90 2.69 -4.49
C VAL A 25 6.10 2.84 -2.98
N PRO A 26 6.81 1.92 -2.32
CA PRO A 26 7.11 2.02 -0.89
C PRO A 26 8.25 3.00 -0.62
N PHE A 27 8.11 3.75 0.47
CA PHE A 27 9.13 4.61 1.06
C PHE A 27 9.22 4.30 2.56
N ALA A 28 10.30 4.79 3.18
CA ALA A 28 10.63 4.59 4.59
C ALA A 28 9.47 4.74 5.59
N SER A 29 8.60 5.75 5.44
CA SER A 29 7.43 5.98 6.33
C SER A 29 6.12 6.20 5.56
N MET A 30 6.11 5.92 4.26
CA MET A 30 5.02 6.27 3.38
C MET A 30 4.92 5.29 2.23
N ALA A 31 3.72 5.04 1.72
CA ALA A 31 3.53 4.34 0.46
C ALA A 31 2.64 5.17 -0.48
N ILE A 32 3.05 5.25 -1.74
CA ILE A 32 2.27 5.88 -2.81
C ILE A 32 1.60 4.77 -3.61
N PHE A 33 0.30 4.89 -3.79
CA PHE A 33 -0.55 3.94 -4.50
C PHE A 33 -1.27 4.60 -5.66
N ASN A 34 -1.65 3.80 -6.65
CA ASN A 34 -2.58 4.24 -7.69
C ASN A 34 -4.01 4.36 -7.13
N VAL A 35 -4.71 5.45 -7.44
CA VAL A 35 -6.14 5.64 -7.15
C VAL A 35 -7.00 4.50 -7.71
N ASN A 36 -6.56 3.84 -8.78
CA ASN A 36 -7.23 2.66 -9.31
C ASN A 36 -7.39 1.54 -8.28
N LEU A 37 -6.55 1.48 -7.24
CA LEU A 37 -6.71 0.49 -6.16
C LEU A 37 -7.91 0.76 -5.24
N LEU A 38 -8.58 1.92 -5.37
CA LEU A 38 -9.76 2.31 -4.59
C LEU A 38 -11.10 1.92 -5.24
N TYR A 39 -11.12 0.83 -6.03
CA TYR A 39 -12.34 0.38 -6.71
C TYR A 39 -13.56 0.26 -5.77
N PRO A 40 -14.78 0.54 -6.28
CA PRO A 40 -16.00 0.29 -5.53
C PRO A 40 -16.14 -1.19 -5.17
N SER A 41 -16.81 -1.45 -4.04
CA SER A 41 -17.00 -2.78 -3.42
C SER A 41 -17.69 -3.83 -4.30
N THR A 42 -18.19 -3.43 -5.47
CA THR A 42 -18.80 -4.29 -6.48
C THR A 42 -17.76 -5.11 -7.27
N VAL A 43 -16.49 -4.72 -7.26
CA VAL A 43 -15.41 -5.45 -7.93
C VAL A 43 -14.76 -6.44 -6.96
N ILE A 44 -15.12 -7.71 -7.07
CA ILE A 44 -14.74 -8.78 -6.12
C ILE A 44 -13.21 -8.94 -6.03
N GLU A 45 -12.49 -8.94 -7.16
CA GLU A 45 -11.04 -9.17 -7.19
C GLU A 45 -10.21 -7.95 -6.76
N ALA A 46 -10.77 -6.75 -6.86
CA ALA A 46 -10.07 -5.51 -6.52
C ALA A 46 -9.66 -5.45 -5.05
N THR A 47 -10.47 -6.03 -4.16
CA THR A 47 -10.17 -6.05 -2.72
C THR A 47 -8.93 -6.87 -2.41
N TRP A 48 -8.79 -8.04 -3.03
CA TRP A 48 -7.61 -8.88 -2.87
C TRP A 48 -6.37 -8.17 -3.44
N HIS A 49 -6.49 -7.65 -4.66
CA HIS A 49 -5.38 -6.98 -5.33
C HIS A 49 -4.89 -5.76 -4.53
N ALA A 50 -5.79 -4.87 -4.07
CA ALA A 50 -5.42 -3.72 -3.26
C ALA A 50 -4.73 -4.12 -1.95
N ARG A 51 -5.22 -5.17 -1.27
CA ARG A 51 -4.56 -5.68 -0.05
C ARG A 51 -3.19 -6.29 -0.32
N SER A 52 -3.01 -6.98 -1.45
CA SER A 52 -1.71 -7.53 -1.83
C SER A 52 -0.68 -6.42 -2.07
N GLN A 53 -1.07 -5.33 -2.73
CA GLN A 53 -0.19 -4.18 -2.97
C GLN A 53 0.14 -3.45 -1.66
N MET A 54 -0.84 -3.28 -0.76
CA MET A 54 -0.58 -2.70 0.58
C MET A 54 0.35 -3.56 1.43
N ALA A 55 0.17 -4.90 1.40
CA ALA A 55 1.05 -5.82 2.12
C ALA A 55 2.48 -5.79 1.55
N PHE A 56 2.62 -5.74 0.23
CA PHE A 56 3.91 -5.57 -0.45
C PHE A 56 4.60 -4.26 -0.02
N ALA A 57 3.85 -3.15 0.07
CA ALA A 57 4.40 -1.88 0.51
C ALA A 57 4.99 -1.95 1.92
N LEU A 58 4.26 -2.56 2.86
CA LEU A 58 4.67 -2.71 4.25
C LEU A 58 5.83 -3.69 4.43
N ALA A 59 5.91 -4.74 3.60
CA ALA A 59 6.97 -5.73 3.67
C ALA A 59 8.33 -5.20 3.16
N ASN A 60 8.32 -4.21 2.27
CA ASN A 60 9.53 -3.55 1.76
C ASN A 60 9.98 -2.36 2.60
N GLN A 61 9.20 -1.99 3.61
CA GLN A 61 9.46 -0.87 4.52
C GLN A 61 10.33 -1.33 5.70
#